data_AF-A0A352HQB1-F1
#
_entry.id   AF-A0A352HQB1-F1
#
_cell.length_a   1.000
_cell.length_b   1.000
_cell.length_c   1.000
_cell.angle_alpha   90.00
_cell.angle_beta   90.00
_cell.angle_gamma   90.00
#
_symmetry.space_group_name_H-M   'P 1'
#
loop_
_entity.id
_entity.type
_entity.pdbx_description
1 polymer ?
#
loop_
_entity_poly.entity_id
_entity_poly.type
_entity_poly.pdbx_seq_one_letter_code
_entity_poly.pdbx_strand_id
1 'polypeptide(L)'
;MKMSLRTKHILLLAMPLLLLSCGGKETSHVSGEALEAARMAGRNAAKTFVSREWKDSLELHGQLLEVAAERSKYTMEKRSEELAAFDSAFISTVRATRPGLAERIERQRR
;
A
#
# COMPACT_ATOMS: atom_id res chain seq x y z
N MET A 1 -49.10 5.32 48.71
CA MET A 1 -48.57 4.21 49.53
C MET A 1 -48.29 3.01 48.62
N LYS A 2 -47.05 2.48 48.68
CA LYS A 2 -46.57 1.13 48.27
C LYS A 2 -46.74 0.76 46.77
N MET A 3 -45.74 0.95 45.90
CA MET A 3 -44.48 0.18 45.70
C MET A 3 -44.70 -1.34 45.52
N SER A 4 -44.55 -1.85 44.29
CA SER A 4 -43.67 -3.00 43.98
C SER A 4 -43.69 -3.28 42.46
N LEU A 5 -42.76 -2.69 41.72
CA LEU A 5 -42.48 -3.04 40.33
C LEU A 5 -41.34 -4.05 40.34
N ARG A 6 -41.68 -5.33 40.14
CA ARG A 6 -40.73 -6.44 40.24
C ARG A 6 -39.72 -6.40 39.10
N THR A 7 -38.49 -6.11 39.50
CA THR A 7 -37.22 -6.37 38.83
C THR A 7 -37.15 -7.79 38.29
N LYS A 8 -36.82 -7.96 37.01
CA LYS A 8 -36.00 -9.03 36.41
C LYS A 8 -35.86 -8.78 34.91
N HIS A 9 -34.68 -9.08 34.36
CA HIS A 9 -34.24 -8.93 32.97
C HIS A 9 -33.52 -7.61 32.62
N ILE A 10 -32.37 -7.43 33.26
CA ILE A 10 -31.19 -6.86 32.59
C ILE A 10 -30.79 -7.88 31.51
N LEU A 11 -30.99 -7.56 30.23
CA LEU A 11 -30.33 -8.25 29.13
C LEU A 11 -30.11 -7.28 27.96
N LEU A 12 -28.96 -6.62 28.00
CA LEU A 12 -28.07 -6.34 26.87
C LEU A 12 -28.71 -6.48 25.47
N LEU A 13 -29.10 -5.35 24.88
CA LEU A 13 -29.37 -5.26 23.44
C LEU A 13 -28.02 -5.21 22.71
N ALA A 14 -27.49 -6.40 22.40
CA ALA A 14 -26.29 -6.58 21.60
C ALA A 14 -26.56 -6.09 20.16
N MET A 15 -25.84 -5.05 19.76
CA MET A 15 -25.72 -4.60 18.38
C MET A 15 -24.77 -5.56 17.65
N PRO A 16 -25.23 -6.38 16.67
CA PRO A 16 -24.30 -7.11 15.82
C PRO A 16 -23.79 -6.13 14.77
N LEU A 17 -22.60 -5.59 15.00
CA LEU A 17 -21.77 -4.99 13.95
C LEU A 17 -21.44 -6.08 12.93
N LEU A 18 -22.27 -6.23 11.90
CA LEU A 18 -21.92 -7.00 10.70
C LEU A 18 -20.91 -6.19 9.88
N LEU A 19 -19.68 -6.08 10.38
CA LEU A 19 -18.51 -5.81 9.54
C LEU A 19 -17.90 -7.16 9.14
N LEU A 20 -18.67 -7.95 8.39
CA LEU A 20 -18.13 -9.07 7.64
C LEU A 20 -17.70 -8.55 6.25
N SER A 21 -16.72 -7.65 6.23
CA SER A 21 -15.88 -7.42 5.04
C SER A 21 -14.56 -8.12 5.27
N CYS A 22 -14.63 -9.44 5.44
CA CYS A 22 -13.49 -10.29 5.18
C CYS A 22 -13.55 -10.59 3.69
N GLY A 23 -13.00 -9.68 2.89
CA GLY A 23 -12.83 -9.89 1.45
C GLY A 23 -12.08 -11.21 1.27
N GLY A 24 -12.78 -12.19 0.71
CA GLY A 24 -12.23 -13.50 0.44
C GLY A 24 -10.93 -13.34 -0.33
N LYS A 25 -9.82 -13.80 0.28
CA LYS A 25 -8.60 -14.06 -0.45
C LYS A 25 -8.88 -15.29 -1.30
N GLU A 26 -9.40 -15.06 -2.50
CA GLU A 26 -9.08 -15.92 -3.63
C GLU A 26 -7.56 -15.83 -3.78
N THR A 27 -6.86 -16.88 -3.35
CA THR A 27 -5.44 -17.07 -3.66
C THR A 27 -5.35 -17.38 -5.15
N SER A 28 -5.53 -16.35 -5.98
CA SER A 28 -5.11 -16.36 -7.37
C SER A 28 -3.61 -16.57 -7.33
N HIS A 29 -3.15 -17.72 -7.82
CA HIS A 29 -1.73 -18.03 -7.90
C HIS A 29 -1.10 -17.09 -8.92
N VAL A 30 -0.59 -15.94 -8.46
CA VAL A 30 0.12 -14.99 -9.32
C VAL A 30 1.32 -15.70 -9.92
N SER A 31 1.51 -15.58 -11.25
CA SER A 31 2.63 -16.26 -11.89
C SER A 31 3.95 -15.68 -11.40
N GLY A 32 4.95 -16.55 -11.19
CA GLY A 32 6.29 -16.11 -10.79
C GLY A 32 6.89 -15.10 -11.78
N GLU A 33 6.58 -15.26 -13.07
CA GLU A 33 7.00 -14.34 -14.14
C GLU A 33 6.38 -12.94 -13.98
N ALA A 34 5.09 -12.84 -13.64
CA ALA A 34 4.44 -11.56 -13.40
C ALA A 34 5.03 -10.84 -12.18
N LEU A 35 5.36 -11.60 -11.13
CA LEU A 35 6.00 -11.07 -9.93
C LEU A 35 7.42 -10.57 -10.22
N GLU A 36 8.22 -11.32 -10.98
CA GLU A 36 9.57 -10.91 -11.38
C GLU A 36 9.54 -9.72 -12.34
N ALA A 37 8.60 -9.67 -13.28
CA ALA A 37 8.39 -8.51 -14.14
C ALA A 37 8.07 -7.26 -13.30
N ALA A 38 7.25 -7.39 -12.27
CA ALA A 38 6.94 -6.29 -11.36
C ALA A 38 8.14 -5.84 -10.54
N ARG A 39 8.96 -6.79 -10.05
CA ARG A 39 10.23 -6.48 -9.36
C ARG A 39 11.19 -5.73 -10.28
N MET A 40 11.36 -6.19 -11.52
CA MET A 40 12.25 -5.57 -12.49
C MET A 40 11.77 -4.16 -12.85
N ALA A 41 10.45 -3.97 -13.02
CA ALA A 41 9.87 -2.64 -13.20
C ALA A 41 10.18 -1.73 -12.01
N GLY A 42 9.99 -2.19 -10.77
CA GLY A 42 10.30 -1.41 -9.56
C GLY A 42 11.78 -1.03 -9.47
N ARG A 43 12.70 -1.94 -9.81
CA ARG A 43 14.15 -1.66 -9.88
C ARG A 43 14.48 -0.63 -10.96
N ASN A 44 13.88 -0.74 -12.14
CA ASN A 44 14.13 0.18 -13.25
C ASN A 44 13.62 1.59 -12.93
N ALA A 45 12.40 1.71 -12.40
CA ALA A 45 11.85 2.96 -11.91
C ALA A 45 12.77 3.60 -10.85
N ALA A 46 13.25 2.80 -9.90
CA ALA A 46 14.18 3.28 -8.88
C ALA A 46 15.52 3.72 -9.48
N LYS A 47 16.09 3.00 -10.44
CA LYS A 47 17.33 3.39 -11.14
C LYS A 47 17.18 4.75 -11.82
N THR A 48 16.13 4.92 -12.62
CA THR A 48 15.85 6.19 -13.30
C THR A 48 15.66 7.33 -12.30
N PHE A 49 14.93 7.06 -11.22
CA PHE A 49 14.69 8.01 -10.15
C PHE A 49 16.00 8.43 -9.47
N VAL A 50 16.82 7.48 -9.00
CA VAL A 50 18.07 7.81 -8.30
C VAL A 50 19.20 8.29 -9.21
N SER A 51 19.15 8.04 -10.52
CA SER A 51 20.18 8.54 -11.44
C SER A 51 19.97 10.00 -11.83
N ARG A 52 18.76 10.52 -11.69
CA ARG A 52 18.46 11.93 -11.99
C ARG A 52 18.92 12.85 -10.87
N GLU A 53 19.36 14.03 -11.28
CA GLU A 53 19.51 15.19 -10.41
C GLU A 53 18.24 16.03 -10.53
N TRP A 54 17.77 16.57 -9.41
CA TRP A 54 16.60 17.44 -9.36
C TRP A 54 17.04 18.81 -8.89
N LYS A 55 16.65 19.84 -9.62
CA LYS A 55 16.99 21.22 -9.29
C LYS A 55 16.17 21.74 -8.11
N ASP A 56 14.95 21.25 -7.96
CA ASP A 56 14.03 21.67 -6.92
C ASP A 56 13.03 20.57 -6.52
N SER A 57 12.12 20.92 -5.60
CA SER A 57 11.08 20.01 -5.12
C SER A 57 9.98 19.71 -6.15
N LEU A 58 9.77 20.57 -7.14
CA LEU A 58 8.76 20.37 -8.19
C LEU A 58 9.23 19.28 -9.17
N GLU A 59 10.50 19.33 -9.59
CA GLU A 59 11.09 18.28 -10.42
C GLU A 59 11.11 16.93 -9.68
N LEU A 60 11.46 16.93 -8.38
CA LEU A 60 11.38 15.72 -7.56
C LEU A 60 9.95 15.15 -7.52
N HIS A 61 8.95 16.01 -7.33
CA HIS A 61 7.56 15.59 -7.31
C HIS A 61 7.09 15.05 -8.67
N GLY A 62 7.46 15.71 -9.77
CA GLY A 62 7.18 15.22 -11.12
C GLY A 62 7.72 13.82 -11.36
N GLN A 63 8.93 13.53 -10.86
CA GLN A 63 9.51 12.18 -10.95
C GLN A 63 8.78 11.15 -10.08
N LEU A 64 8.32 11.55 -8.89
CA LEU A 64 7.46 10.68 -8.08
C LEU A 64 6.12 10.39 -8.77
N LEU A 65 5.58 11.34 -9.55
CA LEU A 65 4.38 11.13 -10.36
C LEU A 65 4.64 10.16 -11.52
N GLU A 66 5.80 10.21 -12.16
CA GLU A 66 6.19 9.21 -13.18
C GLU A 66 6.23 7.80 -12.58
N VAL A 67 6.85 7.63 -11.40
CA VAL A 67 6.85 6.35 -10.68
C VAL A 67 5.42 5.93 -10.29
N ALA A 68 4.59 6.88 -9.84
CA ALA A 68 3.21 6.60 -9.49
C ALA A 68 2.37 6.18 -10.70
N ALA A 69 2.63 6.73 -11.89
CA ALA A 69 2.02 6.31 -13.13
C ALA A 69 2.38 4.86 -13.47
N GLU A 70 3.66 4.48 -13.35
CA GLU A 70 4.05 3.07 -13.53
C GLU A 70 3.42 2.12 -12.49
N ARG A 71 3.28 2.58 -11.24
CA ARG A 71 2.62 1.85 -10.16
C ARG A 71 1.12 1.70 -10.38
N SER A 72 0.49 2.66 -11.05
CA SER A 72 -0.97 2.73 -11.22
C SER A 72 -1.54 1.52 -11.95
N LYS A 73 -0.80 0.93 -12.91
CA LYS A 73 -1.24 -0.25 -13.65
C LYS A 73 -1.60 -1.43 -12.73
N TYR A 74 -0.79 -1.70 -11.71
CA TYR A 74 -1.07 -2.77 -10.75
C TYR A 74 -2.22 -2.41 -9.81
N THR A 75 -2.38 -1.13 -9.52
CA THR A 75 -3.44 -0.66 -8.61
C THR A 75 -4.81 -0.71 -9.29
N MET A 76 -4.88 -0.29 -10.56
CA MET A 76 -6.10 -0.30 -11.37
C MET A 76 -6.56 -1.71 -11.70
N GLU A 77 -5.62 -2.61 -11.97
CA GLU A 77 -5.89 -4.03 -12.27
C GLU A 77 -6.12 -4.89 -11.01
N LYS A 78 -6.12 -4.29 -9.80
CA LYS A 78 -6.23 -5.00 -8.50
C LYS A 78 -5.17 -6.09 -8.29
N ARG A 79 -3.98 -5.92 -8.87
CA ARG A 79 -2.84 -6.85 -8.80
C ARG A 79 -1.98 -6.57 -7.58
N SER A 80 -2.49 -6.97 -6.42
CA SER A 80 -1.94 -6.60 -5.11
C SER A 80 -0.55 -7.20 -4.83
N GLU A 81 -0.28 -8.42 -5.29
CA GLU A 81 1.02 -9.07 -5.09
C GLU A 81 2.11 -8.46 -5.97
N GLU A 82 1.83 -8.19 -7.24
CA GLU A 82 2.74 -7.50 -8.14
C GLU A 82 2.97 -6.05 -7.70
N LEU A 83 1.94 -5.38 -7.19
CA LEU A 83 2.07 -4.05 -6.58
C LEU A 83 3.04 -4.08 -5.39
N ALA A 84 2.91 -5.07 -4.49
CA ALA A 84 3.82 -5.23 -3.36
C ALA A 84 5.24 -5.55 -3.81
N ALA A 85 5.39 -6.38 -4.85
CA ALA A 85 6.69 -6.73 -5.43
C ALA A 85 7.38 -5.51 -6.07
N PHE A 86 6.62 -4.69 -6.80
CA PHE A 86 7.09 -3.42 -7.35
C PHE A 86 7.53 -2.46 -6.24
N ASP A 87 6.66 -2.19 -5.27
CA ASP A 87 6.91 -1.23 -4.18
C ASP A 87 8.14 -1.64 -3.36
N SER A 88 8.26 -2.93 -3.04
CA SER A 88 9.40 -3.50 -2.31
C SER A 88 10.72 -3.36 -3.09
N ALA A 89 10.69 -3.69 -4.39
CA ALA A 89 11.86 -3.58 -5.25
C ALA A 89 12.30 -2.11 -5.45
N PHE A 90 11.33 -1.21 -5.61
CA PHE A 90 11.59 0.23 -5.73
C PHE A 90 12.30 0.76 -4.48
N ILE A 91 11.68 0.60 -3.30
CA ILE A 91 12.22 1.20 -2.06
C ILE A 91 13.57 0.60 -1.66
N SER A 92 13.74 -0.72 -1.82
CA SER A 92 15.02 -1.38 -1.52
C SER A 92 16.14 -0.88 -2.43
N THR A 93 15.86 -0.66 -3.72
CA THR A 93 16.83 -0.12 -4.68
C THR A 93 17.18 1.34 -4.39
N VAL A 94 16.19 2.17 -4.05
CA VAL A 94 16.43 3.55 -3.61
C VAL A 94 17.28 3.57 -2.35
N ARG A 95 16.97 2.72 -1.36
CA ARG A 95 17.73 2.63 -0.10
C ARG A 95 19.19 2.21 -0.33
N ALA A 96 19.42 1.26 -1.24
CA ALA A 96 20.77 0.80 -1.58
C ALA A 96 21.62 1.89 -2.27
N THR A 97 20.99 2.77 -3.06
CA THR A 97 21.72 3.76 -3.88
C THR A 97 21.81 5.13 -3.20
N ARG A 98 20.75 5.56 -2.52
CA ARG A 98 20.61 6.87 -1.86
C ARG A 98 19.82 6.71 -0.54
N PRO A 99 20.42 6.22 0.55
CA PRO A 99 19.70 5.89 1.79
C PRO A 99 18.96 7.09 2.40
N GLY A 100 19.57 8.28 2.44
CA GLY A 100 18.91 9.48 2.96
C GLY A 100 17.69 9.95 2.15
N LEU A 101 17.59 9.55 0.88
CA LEU A 101 16.42 9.83 0.05
C LEU A 101 15.27 8.85 0.34
N ALA A 102 15.59 7.57 0.56
CA ALA A 102 14.58 6.57 0.93
C ALA A 102 13.83 6.97 2.21
N GLU A 103 14.54 7.46 3.23
CA GLU A 103 13.93 7.94 4.47
C GLU A 103 12.98 9.13 4.28
N ARG A 104 13.28 10.02 3.32
CA ARG A 104 12.41 11.16 2.99
C ARG A 104 11.12 10.68 2.32
N ILE A 105 11.23 9.75 1.39
CA ILE A 105 10.08 9.17 0.67
C ILE A 105 9.17 8.41 1.64
N GLU A 106 9.74 7.59 2.52
CA GLU A 106 8.96 6.82 3.50
C GLU A 106 8.23 7.70 4.52
N ARG A 107 8.80 8.86 4.87
CA ARG A 107 8.11 9.84 5.72
C ARG A 107 6.91 10.49 5.03
N GLN A 108 6.98 10.71 3.72
CA GLN A 108 5.88 11.29 2.94
C GLN A 108 4.76 10.28 2.61
N ARG A 109 5.03 8.98 2.72
CA ARG A 109 4.08 7.91 2.39
C ARG A 109 3.22 7.45 3.58
N ARG A 110 3.52 7.91 4.79
CA ARG A 110 2.71 7.69 6.01
C ARG A 110 1.71 8.82 6.19
#